data_AF-A0A0U9HGG7-F1
#
_entry.id   AF-A0A0U9HGG7-F1
#
_cell.length_a   1.000
_cell.length_b   1.000
_cell.length_c   1.000
_cell.angle_alpha   90.00
_cell.angle_beta   90.00
_cell.angle_gamma   90.00
#
_symmetry.space_group_name_H-M   'P 1'
#
loop_
_entity.id
_entity.type
_entity.pdbx_description
1 polymer ?
#
loop_
_entity_poly.entity_id
_entity_poly.type
_entity_poly.pdbx_seq_one_letter_code
_entity_poly.pdbx_strand_id
1 'polypeptide(L)'
;MFYKLQLLRSKKNEKGFTLIELIIVIAVLGILATLTIPKVIGVKNNAEAATDEANKKIIRNALERYYADKATYPSQEQGLKVLVDEKYLDNIPEKANGKNKENQSWTYTAGESKDGNIESYTLE
;
A
#
# COMPACT_ATOMS: atom_id res chain seq x y z
N MET A 1 26.39 64.24 -50.95
CA MET A 1 25.09 63.63 -50.60
C MET A 1 25.29 62.92 -49.27
N PHE A 2 24.56 63.41 -48.27
CA PHE A 2 24.54 62.93 -46.89
C PHE A 2 24.03 61.50 -46.83
N TYR A 3 24.45 60.69 -45.85
CA TYR A 3 23.54 59.91 -44.98
C TYR A 3 24.37 59.29 -43.83
N LYS A 4 24.59 60.10 -42.79
CA LYS A 4 25.10 59.63 -41.50
C LYS A 4 23.92 59.02 -40.73
N LEU A 5 23.73 57.71 -40.82
CA LEU A 5 22.78 56.98 -39.97
C LEU A 5 23.41 56.79 -38.58
N GLN A 6 23.09 57.69 -37.65
CA GLN A 6 23.32 57.40 -36.23
C GLN A 6 22.29 56.34 -35.80
N LEU A 7 22.72 55.07 -35.81
CA LEU A 7 22.02 53.97 -35.16
C LEU A 7 21.79 54.35 -33.69
N LEU A 8 20.52 54.61 -33.35
CA LEU A 8 20.04 54.72 -31.98
C LEU A 8 20.32 53.38 -31.28
N ARG A 9 21.46 53.30 -30.60
CA ARG A 9 21.81 52.20 -29.71
C ARG A 9 20.80 52.21 -28.57
N SER A 10 19.77 51.39 -28.69
CA SER A 10 18.87 51.05 -27.59
C SER A 10 19.73 50.48 -26.46
N LYS A 11 19.94 51.26 -25.40
CA LYS A 11 20.50 50.74 -24.15
C LYS A 11 19.46 49.75 -23.61
N LYS A 12 19.66 48.47 -23.89
CA LYS A 12 19.02 47.42 -23.09
C LYS A 12 19.47 47.66 -21.65
N ASN A 13 18.54 48.08 -20.81
CA ASN A 13 18.73 48.16 -19.37
C ASN A 13 18.78 46.72 -18.85
N GLU A 14 19.94 46.09 -18.99
CA GLU A 14 20.26 44.80 -18.41
C GLU A 14 20.33 45.02 -16.89
N LYS A 15 19.18 44.94 -16.22
CA LYS A 15 19.11 44.99 -14.75
C LYS A 15 19.71 43.69 -14.23
N GLY A 16 20.94 43.76 -13.71
CA GLY A 16 21.57 42.64 -13.03
C GLY A 16 20.86 42.31 -11.72
N PHE A 17 20.82 41.03 -11.37
CA PHE A 17 20.34 40.54 -10.08
C PHE A 17 21.15 41.16 -8.94
N THR A 18 20.47 41.59 -7.88
CA THR A 18 21.15 42.08 -6.68
C THR A 18 21.58 40.91 -5.79
N LEU A 19 22.71 41.05 -5.07
CA LEU A 19 23.13 40.03 -4.10
C LEU A 19 22.10 39.87 -2.98
N ILE A 20 21.42 40.96 -2.60
CA ILE A 20 20.39 40.94 -1.57
C ILE A 20 19.15 40.13 -2.00
N GLU A 21 18.77 40.17 -3.28
CA GLU A 21 17.69 39.31 -3.81
C GLU A 21 18.02 37.84 -3.66
N LEU A 22 19.27 37.44 -3.97
CA LEU A 22 19.68 36.04 -3.83
C LEU A 22 19.72 35.59 -2.36
N ILE A 23 20.20 36.46 -1.46
CA ILE A 23 20.28 36.18 -0.02
C ILE A 23 18.88 35.96 0.57
N ILE A 24 17.89 36.77 0.18
CA ILE A 24 16.50 36.61 0.65
C ILE A 24 15.90 35.30 0.15
N VAL A 25 16.15 34.91 -1.11
CA VAL A 25 15.63 33.65 -1.67
C VAL A 25 16.17 32.43 -0.92
N ILE A 26 17.49 32.35 -0.69
CA ILE A 26 18.07 31.21 0.04
C ILE A 26 17.65 31.18 1.51
N ALA A 27 17.40 32.34 2.12
CA ALA A 27 16.88 32.43 3.48
C ALA A 27 15.46 31.84 3.57
N VAL A 28 14.57 32.18 2.63
CA VAL A 28 13.22 31.61 2.56
C VAL A 28 13.26 30.11 2.23
N LEU A 29 14.12 29.69 1.30
CA LEU A 29 14.31 28.26 0.99
C LEU A 29 14.81 27.47 2.21
N GLY A 30 15.68 28.04 3.04
CA GLY A 30 16.14 27.43 4.28
C GLY A 30 14.99 27.22 5.28
N ILE A 31 14.11 28.20 5.43
CA ILE A 31 12.92 28.08 6.29
C ILE A 31 11.97 27.00 5.76
N LEU A 32 11.65 27.04 4.47
CA LEU A 32 10.72 26.08 3.84
C LEU A 32 11.28 24.65 3.84
N ALA A 33 12.59 24.46 3.67
CA ALA A 33 13.22 23.15 3.70
C ALA A 33 12.97 22.41 5.03
N THR A 34 12.90 23.13 6.16
CA THR A 34 12.62 22.50 7.47
C THR A 34 11.18 21.99 7.59
N LEU A 35 10.24 22.61 6.89
CA LEU A 35 8.81 22.25 6.93
C LEU A 35 8.44 21.15 5.93
N THR A 36 9.33 20.83 4.99
CA THR A 36 9.00 19.99 3.82
C THR A 36 9.22 18.49 4.09
N ILE A 37 8.71 17.94 5.19
CA ILE A 37 8.71 16.48 5.42
C ILE A 37 7.30 15.93 5.19
N PRO A 38 7.05 15.19 4.08
CA PRO A 38 5.79 14.47 3.92
C PRO A 38 5.74 13.29 4.92
N LYS A 39 4.81 13.35 5.88
CA LYS A 39 4.59 12.28 6.87
C LYS A 39 3.80 11.13 6.25
N VAL A 40 4.46 10.26 5.48
CA VAL A 40 3.84 9.09 4.82
C VAL A 40 3.90 7.79 5.64
N ILE A 41 4.57 7.81 6.80
CA ILE A 41 4.88 6.58 7.57
C ILE A 41 3.63 5.91 8.17
N GLY A 42 2.54 6.64 8.45
CA GLY A 42 1.33 6.07 9.06
C GLY A 42 0.29 5.53 8.07
N VAL A 43 0.26 6.05 6.83
CA VAL A 43 -0.76 5.68 5.83
C VAL A 43 -0.53 4.26 5.33
N LYS A 44 0.74 3.87 5.16
CA LYS A 44 1.12 2.52 4.69
C LYS A 44 0.64 1.43 5.65
N ASN A 45 0.91 1.57 6.95
CA ASN A 45 0.53 0.56 7.95
C ASN A 45 -0.99 0.38 8.04
N ASN A 46 -1.76 1.47 7.95
CA ASN A 46 -3.22 1.42 7.96
C ASN A 46 -3.79 0.74 6.71
N ALA A 47 -3.19 1.00 5.54
CA ALA A 47 -3.58 0.37 4.29
C ALA A 47 -3.27 -1.14 4.29
N GLU A 48 -2.13 -1.54 4.85
CA GLU A 48 -1.76 -2.96 5.00
C GLU A 48 -2.75 -3.69 5.92
N ALA A 49 -3.08 -3.12 7.09
CA ALA A 49 -4.06 -3.72 8.00
C ALA A 49 -5.45 -3.85 7.38
N ALA A 50 -5.90 -2.82 6.65
CA ALA A 50 -7.19 -2.86 5.94
C ALA A 50 -7.20 -3.93 4.83
N THR A 51 -6.08 -4.11 4.13
CA THR A 51 -5.92 -5.15 3.11
C THR A 51 -5.97 -6.54 3.74
N ASP A 52 -5.31 -6.74 4.87
CA ASP A 52 -5.34 -8.00 5.61
C ASP A 52 -6.74 -8.34 6.09
N GLU A 53 -7.50 -7.37 6.59
CA GLU A 53 -8.90 -7.57 6.99
C GLU A 53 -9.78 -7.97 5.81
N ALA A 54 -9.62 -7.30 4.66
CA ALA A 54 -10.33 -7.65 3.43
C ALA A 54 -9.98 -9.07 2.96
N ASN A 55 -8.70 -9.44 2.97
CA ASN A 55 -8.23 -10.77 2.59
C ASN A 55 -8.77 -11.85 3.53
N LYS A 56 -8.78 -11.62 4.84
CA LYS A 56 -9.44 -12.52 5.82
C LYS A 56 -10.91 -12.71 5.47
N LYS A 57 -11.62 -11.64 5.12
CA LYS A 57 -13.05 -11.74 4.75
C LYS A 57 -13.28 -12.60 3.51
N ILE A 58 -12.40 -12.50 2.50
CA ILE A 58 -12.45 -13.34 1.31
C ILE A 58 -12.28 -14.81 1.69
N ILE A 59 -11.28 -15.14 2.53
CA ILE A 59 -11.03 -16.52 2.98
C ILE A 59 -12.20 -17.04 3.81
N ARG A 60 -12.73 -16.24 4.76
CA ARG A 60 -13.91 -16.63 5.55
C ARG A 60 -15.11 -16.93 4.66
N ASN A 61 -15.41 -16.07 3.69
CA ASN A 61 -16.50 -16.33 2.75
C ASN A 61 -16.32 -17.65 1.97
N ALA A 62 -15.08 -18.00 1.61
CA ALA A 62 -14.79 -19.28 0.97
C ALA A 62 -14.99 -20.47 1.94
N LEU A 63 -14.58 -20.33 3.21
CA LEU A 63 -14.82 -21.33 4.26
C LEU A 63 -16.32 -21.52 4.54
N GLU A 64 -17.10 -20.44 4.62
CA GLU A 64 -18.55 -20.51 4.80
C GLU A 64 -19.24 -21.21 3.63
N ARG A 65 -18.80 -20.94 2.39
CA ARG A 65 -19.30 -21.65 1.20
C ARG A 65 -18.95 -23.14 1.24
N TYR A 66 -17.72 -23.48 1.61
CA TYR A 66 -17.31 -24.87 1.80
C TYR A 66 -18.16 -25.57 2.86
N TYR A 67 -18.42 -24.90 4.00
CA TYR A 67 -19.29 -25.42 5.05
C TYR A 67 -20.73 -25.59 4.58
N ALA A 68 -21.28 -24.64 3.81
CA ALA A 68 -22.62 -24.76 3.25
C ALA A 68 -22.77 -25.98 2.32
N ASP A 69 -21.72 -26.32 1.58
CA ASP A 69 -21.74 -27.42 0.62
C ASP A 69 -21.40 -28.79 1.26
N LYS A 70 -20.54 -28.81 2.29
CA LYS A 70 -20.01 -30.04 2.91
C LYS A 70 -20.53 -30.31 4.32
N ALA A 71 -21.27 -29.37 4.90
CA ALA A 71 -21.69 -29.36 6.30
C ALA A 71 -20.54 -29.47 7.31
N THR A 72 -19.31 -29.16 6.90
CA THR A 72 -18.11 -29.20 7.74
C THR A 72 -17.03 -28.27 7.21
N TYR A 73 -16.15 -27.78 8.08
CA TYR A 73 -14.96 -27.03 7.68
C TYR A 73 -13.80 -27.95 7.28
N PRO A 74 -12.80 -27.44 6.54
CA PRO A 74 -11.59 -28.20 6.20
C PRO A 74 -10.89 -28.78 7.42
N SER A 75 -10.36 -30.00 7.30
CA SER A 75 -9.52 -30.59 8.34
C SER A 75 -8.20 -29.85 8.52
N GLN A 76 -7.52 -30.09 9.64
CA GLN A 76 -6.20 -29.51 9.88
C GLN A 76 -5.18 -29.89 8.78
N GLU A 77 -5.30 -31.10 8.24
CA GLU A 77 -4.43 -31.60 7.17
C GLU A 77 -4.73 -30.95 5.81
N GLN A 78 -6.00 -30.68 5.53
CA GLN A 78 -6.45 -30.02 4.32
C GLN A 78 -6.12 -28.51 4.34
N GLY A 79 -6.36 -27.88 5.50
CA GLY A 79 -6.18 -26.45 5.72
C GLY A 79 -6.89 -25.58 4.67
N LEU A 80 -6.31 -24.42 4.37
CA LEU A 80 -6.85 -23.51 3.35
C LEU A 80 -6.63 -24.00 1.91
N LYS A 81 -5.79 -25.03 1.71
CA LYS A 81 -5.44 -25.51 0.37
C LYS A 81 -6.64 -26.15 -0.34
N VAL A 82 -7.51 -26.85 0.41
CA VAL A 82 -8.72 -27.46 -0.16
C VAL A 82 -9.66 -26.42 -0.79
N LEU A 83 -9.65 -25.18 -0.30
CA LEU A 83 -10.47 -24.11 -0.87
C LEU A 83 -10.03 -23.75 -2.29
N VAL A 84 -8.74 -23.89 -2.59
CA VAL A 84 -8.20 -23.71 -3.95
C VAL A 84 -8.46 -24.93 -4.80
N ASP A 85 -8.17 -26.11 -4.26
CA ASP A 85 -8.31 -27.38 -4.99
C ASP A 85 -9.78 -27.65 -5.39
N GLU A 86 -10.75 -27.29 -4.54
CA GLU A 86 -12.19 -27.40 -4.80
C GLU A 86 -12.82 -26.13 -5.40
N LYS A 87 -12.01 -25.12 -5.79
CA LYS A 87 -12.46 -23.90 -6.48
C LYS A 87 -13.45 -23.01 -5.70
N TYR A 88 -13.37 -23.02 -4.37
CA TYR A 88 -13.99 -21.97 -3.54
C TYR A 88 -13.20 -20.66 -3.59
N LEU A 89 -11.91 -20.76 -3.92
CA LEU A 89 -10.95 -19.67 -4.00
C LEU A 89 -10.02 -19.89 -5.20
N ASP A 90 -9.68 -18.85 -5.95
CA ASP A 90 -8.73 -18.98 -7.08
C ASP A 90 -7.28 -19.15 -6.60
N ASN A 91 -6.92 -18.40 -5.55
CA ASN A 91 -5.65 -18.52 -4.85
C ASN A 91 -5.79 -17.99 -3.42
N ILE A 92 -4.97 -18.48 -2.50
CA ILE A 92 -4.92 -17.94 -1.14
C ILE A 92 -4.32 -16.53 -1.22
N PRO A 93 -5.02 -15.47 -0.79
CA PRO A 93 -4.47 -14.12 -0.81
C PRO A 93 -3.32 -13.99 0.20
N GLU A 94 -2.30 -13.21 -0.13
CA GLU A 94 -1.15 -13.00 0.75
C GLU A 94 -1.43 -11.93 1.82
N LYS A 95 -0.77 -12.01 2.98
CA LYS A 95 -0.79 -10.92 3.97
C LYS A 95 0.03 -9.73 3.46
N ALA A 96 -0.53 -8.53 3.55
CA ALA A 96 0.08 -7.27 3.15
C ALA A 96 1.17 -6.81 4.13
N ASN A 97 1.06 -7.14 5.43
CA ASN A 97 2.02 -6.73 6.47
C ASN A 97 3.24 -7.68 6.59
N GLY A 98 3.41 -8.65 5.69
CA GLY A 98 4.52 -9.59 5.77
C GLY A 98 5.82 -8.98 5.27
N LYS A 99 6.71 -8.59 6.18
CA LYS A 99 8.07 -8.10 5.85
C LYS A 99 8.89 -9.13 5.04
N ASN A 100 8.61 -10.43 5.24
CA ASN A 100 9.26 -11.58 4.60
C ASN A 100 8.20 -12.66 4.29
N LYS A 101 8.43 -13.51 3.27
CA LYS A 101 7.47 -14.52 2.77
C LYS A 101 6.94 -15.53 3.81
N GLU A 102 7.71 -15.86 4.84
CA GLU A 102 7.27 -16.76 5.91
C GLU A 102 6.17 -16.15 6.80
N ASN A 103 6.16 -14.83 6.95
CA ASN A 103 5.14 -14.11 7.71
C ASN A 103 3.93 -13.68 6.86
N GLN A 104 3.91 -14.07 5.58
CA GLN A 104 2.83 -13.73 4.64
C GLN A 104 1.71 -14.77 4.57
N SER A 105 1.87 -15.93 5.22
CA SER A 105 0.87 -16.99 5.21
C SER A 105 -0.15 -16.85 6.35
N TRP A 106 -1.41 -17.17 6.05
CA TRP A 106 -2.46 -17.31 7.05
C TRP A 106 -2.26 -18.60 7.85
N THR A 107 -2.47 -18.53 9.16
CA THR A 107 -2.55 -19.73 9.99
C THR A 107 -4.02 -20.11 10.12
N TYR A 108 -4.32 -21.33 9.71
CA TYR A 108 -5.64 -21.93 9.85
C TYR A 108 -5.54 -23.06 10.88
N THR A 109 -6.41 -23.00 11.88
CA THR A 109 -6.55 -24.05 12.88
C THR A 109 -7.99 -24.51 12.88
N ALA A 110 -8.21 -25.77 12.53
CA ALA A 110 -9.50 -26.43 12.66
C ALA A 110 -9.84 -26.61 14.13
N GLY A 111 -11.10 -26.36 14.49
CA GLY A 111 -11.64 -26.68 15.80
C GLY A 111 -11.78 -28.18 16.01
N GLU A 112 -12.16 -28.57 17.22
CA GLU A 112 -12.41 -29.97 17.54
C GLU A 112 -13.52 -30.56 16.68
N SER A 113 -13.28 -31.77 16.18
CA SER A 113 -14.27 -32.53 15.44
C SER A 113 -15.30 -33.12 16.39
N LYS A 114 -16.57 -32.83 16.16
CA LYS A 114 -17.71 -33.48 16.82
C LYS A 114 -18.40 -34.38 15.81
N ASP A 115 -18.56 -35.65 16.15
CA ASP A 115 -19.24 -36.64 15.30
C ASP A 115 -18.67 -36.75 13.86
N GLY A 116 -17.37 -36.46 13.71
CA GLY A 116 -16.66 -36.48 12.43
C GLY A 116 -16.70 -35.16 11.65
N ASN A 117 -17.38 -34.13 12.15
CA ASN A 117 -17.49 -32.82 11.52
C ASN A 117 -16.80 -31.73 12.35
N ILE A 118 -16.04 -30.89 11.67
CA ILE A 118 -15.46 -29.67 12.22
C ILE A 118 -16.46 -28.53 12.08
N GLU A 119 -16.86 -27.94 13.21
CA GLU A 119 -17.87 -26.87 13.29
C GLU A 119 -17.28 -25.48 13.56
N SER A 120 -15.99 -25.40 13.88
CA SER A 120 -15.32 -24.12 14.17
C SER A 120 -13.91 -24.09 13.58
N TYR A 121 -13.39 -22.88 13.38
CA TYR A 121 -12.02 -22.65 12.92
C TYR A 121 -11.51 -21.32 13.48
N THR A 122 -10.18 -21.18 13.55
CA THR A 122 -9.49 -19.90 13.76
C THR A 122 -8.61 -19.57 12.57
N LEU A 123 -8.57 -18.28 12.21
CA LEU A 123 -7.81 -17.74 11.09
C LEU A 123 -7.00 -16.52 11.55
N GLU A 124 -5.68 -16.67 11.65
CA GLU A 124 -4.77 -15.60 12.09
C GLU A 124 -3.86 -15.07 10.98
#